data_AF-A0A640X9B6-F1
#
_entry.id   AF-A0A640X9B6-F1
#
_cell.length_a   1.000
_cell.length_b   1.000
_cell.length_c   1.000
_cell.angle_alpha   90.00
_cell.angle_beta   90.00
_cell.angle_gamma   90.00
#
_symmetry.space_group_name_H-M   'P 1'
#
loop_
_entity.id
_entity.type
_entity.pdbx_description
1 polymer ?
#
loop_
_entity_poly.entity_id
_entity_poly.type
_entity_poly.pdbx_seq_one_letter_code
_entity_poly.pdbx_strand_id
1 'polypeptide(L)'
;MPWALPVACALYKPRGEGRHKTPMDLARQLLRLMERWFPKRRFILLGDGGFNSHEFARAVARRSCVVSRFFKGAVLHELPIQLGRGRPRIKGRRLPTPDAAARRARLRKTEVGWYGGQARKVALCSGEGYWYRQGKGLVWVRWVYVEDMIGTHREEFFFTTDKSLTEEEIVSLYTRRWPIEVMFQETRQQLGLNDPRQWKKASV
;
A
#
# COMPACT_ATOMS: atom_id res chain seq x y z
N MET A 1 22.89 1.70 -6.29
CA MET A 1 21.83 1.26 -5.36
C MET A 1 20.82 2.39 -5.17
N PRO A 2 19.53 2.10 -4.99
CA PRO A 2 18.57 3.15 -4.63
C PRO A 2 18.89 3.69 -3.23
N TRP A 3 18.98 5.01 -3.10
CA TRP A 3 19.16 5.72 -1.83
C TRP A 3 17.80 6.17 -1.29
N ALA A 4 17.66 6.24 0.04
CA ALA A 4 16.48 6.77 0.71
C ALA A 4 16.90 7.96 1.59
N LEU A 5 16.25 9.11 1.39
CA LEU A 5 16.49 10.30 2.20
C LEU A 5 15.30 10.52 3.14
N PRO A 6 15.50 10.57 4.48
CA PRO A 6 14.44 10.93 5.40
C PRO A 6 14.04 12.39 5.21
N VAL A 7 12.84 12.63 4.69
CA VAL A 7 12.29 13.99 4.47
C VAL A 7 11.24 14.39 5.51
N ALA A 8 10.63 13.42 6.19
CA ALA A 8 9.67 13.65 7.26
C ALA A 8 9.53 12.42 8.16
N CYS A 9 9.30 12.63 9.45
CA CYS A 9 9.01 11.59 10.42
C CYS A 9 7.85 12.00 11.34
N ALA A 10 7.18 11.03 11.94
CA ALA A 10 6.13 11.28 12.92
C ALA A 10 6.21 10.25 14.05
N LEU A 11 6.14 10.74 15.29
CA LEU A 11 6.18 9.90 16.48
C LEU A 11 4.81 9.23 16.72
N TYR A 12 4.82 7.90 16.83
CA TYR A 12 3.66 7.14 17.31
C TYR A 12 3.59 7.18 18.83
N LYS A 13 2.44 7.58 19.36
CA LYS A 13 2.19 7.64 20.81
C LYS A 13 1.15 6.57 21.21
N PRO A 14 1.43 5.73 22.22
CA PRO A 14 0.47 4.78 22.77
C PRO A 14 -0.82 5.46 23.25
N ARG A 15 -1.89 4.68 23.43
CA ARG A 15 -3.13 5.20 24.01
C ARG A 15 -2.87 5.68 25.44
N GLY A 16 -3.44 6.84 25.78
CA GLY A 16 -3.27 7.48 27.09
C GLY A 16 -2.35 8.73 27.07
N GLU A 17 -1.56 8.91 26.01
CA GLU A 17 -0.69 10.09 25.88
C GLU A 17 -1.19 11.07 24.81
N GLY A 18 -2.13 11.93 25.21
CA GLY A 18 -2.70 12.97 24.35
C GLY A 18 -3.66 12.42 23.28
N ARG A 19 -3.81 13.14 22.17
CA ARG A 19 -4.72 12.73 21.07
C ARG A 19 -4.13 11.53 20.33
N HIS A 20 -4.67 10.34 20.59
CA HIS A 20 -4.26 9.11 19.95
C HIS A 20 -4.42 9.18 18.41
N LYS A 21 -3.38 8.76 17.70
CA LYS A 21 -3.35 8.64 16.24
C LYS A 21 -2.85 7.25 15.88
N THR A 22 -3.54 6.61 14.94
CA THR A 22 -3.07 5.34 14.39
C THR A 22 -1.85 5.56 13.48
N PRO A 23 -1.03 4.54 13.19
CA PRO A 23 0.04 4.66 12.19
C PRO A 23 -0.47 5.13 10.82
N MET A 24 -1.66 4.72 10.41
CA MET A 24 -2.31 5.18 9.18
C MET A 24 -2.68 6.67 9.23
N ASP A 25 -3.09 7.19 10.39
CA ASP A 25 -3.35 8.63 10.55
C ASP A 25 -2.06 9.45 10.42
N LEU A 26 -0.97 8.97 11.01
CA LEU A 26 0.34 9.61 10.92
C LEU A 26 0.85 9.59 9.47
N ALA A 27 0.80 8.45 8.80
CA ALA A 27 1.19 8.36 7.39
C ALA A 27 0.34 9.26 6.49
N ARG A 28 -0.98 9.34 6.73
CA ARG A 28 -1.86 10.28 6.01
C ARG A 28 -1.48 11.74 6.28
N GLN A 29 -1.10 12.07 7.51
CA GLN A 29 -0.64 13.41 7.87
C GLN A 29 0.67 13.77 7.15
N LEU A 30 1.64 12.85 7.12
CA LEU A 30 2.90 13.02 6.41
C LEU A 30 2.68 13.14 4.90
N LEU A 31 1.83 12.30 4.31
CA LEU A 31 1.49 12.40 2.89
C LEU A 31 0.87 13.77 2.55
N ARG A 32 -0.07 14.27 3.37
CA ARG A 32 -0.65 15.60 3.18
C ARG A 32 0.35 16.73 3.35
N LEU A 33 1.39 16.55 4.15
CA LEU A 33 2.49 17.52 4.24
C LEU A 33 3.25 17.56 2.90
N MET A 34 3.65 16.40 2.39
CA MET A 34 4.34 16.26 1.10
C MET A 34 3.51 16.81 -0.07
N GLU A 35 2.22 16.48 -0.14
CA GLU A 35 1.31 16.98 -1.18
C GLU A 35 1.12 18.50 -1.15
N ARG A 36 1.27 19.13 0.04
CA ARG A 36 1.22 20.59 0.18
C ARG A 36 2.54 21.24 -0.23
N TRP A 37 3.67 20.64 0.14
CA TRP A 37 4.99 21.14 -0.26
C TRP A 37 5.24 21.02 -1.76
N PHE A 38 4.68 19.99 -2.40
CA PHE A 38 4.87 19.73 -3.83
C PHE A 38 3.54 19.61 -4.58
N PRO A 39 2.79 20.71 -4.76
CA PRO A 39 1.41 20.64 -5.24
C PRO A 39 1.27 20.12 -6.68
N LYS A 40 2.32 20.24 -7.50
CA LYS A 40 2.38 19.76 -8.89
C LYS A 40 2.86 18.31 -9.02
N ARG A 41 3.20 17.64 -7.92
CA ARG A 41 3.71 16.26 -7.92
C ARG A 41 2.63 15.31 -7.37
N ARG A 42 2.59 14.10 -7.91
CA ARG A 42 1.85 12.96 -7.35
C ARG A 42 2.83 12.04 -6.64
N PHE A 43 2.40 11.46 -5.53
CA PHE A 43 3.22 10.54 -4.74
C PHE A 43 2.72 9.11 -4.90
N ILE A 44 3.66 8.17 -4.95
CA ILE A 44 3.39 6.74 -4.81
C ILE A 44 3.82 6.35 -3.41
N LEU A 45 2.85 6.01 -2.56
CA LEU A 45 3.11 5.58 -1.21
C LEU A 45 3.31 4.06 -1.18
N LEU A 46 4.48 3.63 -0.72
CA LEU A 46 4.80 2.21 -0.52
C LEU A 46 4.55 1.85 0.95
N GLY A 47 3.56 1.00 1.22
CA GLY A 47 3.18 0.59 2.57
C GLY A 47 3.32 -0.92 2.80
N ASP A 48 3.66 -1.32 4.02
CA ASP A 48 3.58 -2.72 4.44
C ASP A 48 2.12 -3.20 4.63
N GLY A 49 1.92 -4.40 5.19
CA GLY A 49 0.59 -4.96 5.43
C GLY A 49 -0.30 -4.15 6.39
N GLY A 50 0.27 -3.27 7.22
CA GLY A 50 -0.48 -2.38 8.11
C GLY A 50 -1.22 -1.26 7.37
N PHE A 51 -0.87 -1.00 6.11
CA PHE A 51 -1.51 0.01 5.24
C PHE A 51 -2.67 -0.54 4.41
N ASN A 52 -3.00 -1.81 4.59
CA ASN A 52 -4.07 -2.50 3.91
C ASN A 52 -5.44 -2.18 4.53
N SER A 53 -5.87 -0.93 4.39
CA SER A 53 -7.16 -0.45 4.90
C SER A 53 -7.91 0.32 3.82
N HIS A 54 -9.22 0.04 3.70
CA HIS A 54 -10.11 0.76 2.81
C HIS A 54 -10.07 2.27 3.04
N GLU A 55 -10.06 2.72 4.30
CA GLU A 55 -10.05 4.15 4.62
C GLU A 55 -8.76 4.82 4.17
N PHE A 56 -7.65 4.11 4.30
CA PHE A 56 -6.35 4.58 3.87
C PHE A 56 -6.27 4.65 2.35
N ALA A 57 -6.62 3.55 1.66
CA ALA A 57 -6.69 3.50 0.21
C ALA A 57 -7.58 4.61 -0.36
N ARG A 58 -8.77 4.83 0.24
CA ARG A 58 -9.68 5.92 -0.17
C ARG A 58 -9.08 7.30 0.02
N ALA A 59 -8.39 7.52 1.14
CA ALA A 59 -7.80 8.82 1.45
C ALA A 59 -6.66 9.17 0.48
N VAL A 60 -5.82 8.19 0.16
CA VAL A 60 -4.66 8.36 -0.73
C VAL A 60 -5.09 8.54 -2.19
N ALA A 61 -6.03 7.71 -2.67
CA ALA A 61 -6.48 7.66 -4.06
C ALA A 61 -7.06 8.97 -4.62
N ARG A 62 -7.31 9.98 -3.79
CA ARG A 62 -7.83 11.29 -4.23
C ARG A 62 -6.81 12.13 -4.99
N ARG A 63 -5.52 11.93 -4.75
CA ARG A 63 -4.43 12.77 -5.31
C ARG A 63 -3.17 11.98 -5.59
N SER A 64 -2.89 10.99 -4.74
CA SER A 64 -1.73 10.12 -4.78
C SER A 64 -2.17 8.68 -5.04
N CYS A 65 -1.24 7.73 -5.05
CA CYS A 65 -1.58 6.32 -5.06
C CYS A 65 -0.84 5.57 -3.96
N VAL A 66 -1.39 4.43 -3.58
CA VAL A 66 -0.76 3.50 -2.64
C VAL A 66 -0.42 2.22 -3.37
N VAL A 67 0.76 1.68 -3.10
CA VAL A 67 1.14 0.30 -3.40
C VAL A 67 1.48 -0.37 -2.09
N SER A 68 0.79 -1.46 -1.74
CA SER A 68 0.97 -2.13 -0.45
C SER A 68 0.62 -3.61 -0.54
N ARG A 69 0.99 -4.40 0.48
CA ARG A 69 0.54 -5.79 0.59
C ARG A 69 -0.97 -5.82 0.70
N PHE A 70 -1.58 -6.73 -0.04
CA PHE A 70 -3.00 -6.96 0.00
C PHE A 70 -3.32 -8.24 0.76
N PHE A 71 -4.57 -8.37 1.19
CA PHE A 71 -5.03 -9.55 1.89
C PHE A 71 -5.74 -10.47 0.91
N LYS A 72 -5.34 -11.74 0.91
CA LYS A 72 -5.80 -12.77 -0.03
C LYS A 72 -7.33 -12.96 -0.03
N GLY A 73 -7.98 -12.70 1.10
CA GLY A 73 -9.43 -12.80 1.30
C GLY A 73 -10.23 -11.53 0.99
N ALA A 74 -9.65 -10.55 0.29
CA ALA A 74 -10.34 -9.29 0.01
C ALA A 74 -11.66 -9.46 -0.73
N VAL A 75 -12.69 -8.76 -0.23
CA VAL A 75 -14.01 -8.74 -0.84
C VAL A 75 -14.12 -7.53 -1.76
N LEU A 76 -14.06 -7.82 -3.05
CA LEU A 76 -14.20 -6.83 -4.11
C LEU A 76 -15.56 -6.95 -4.78
N HIS A 77 -15.99 -5.85 -5.38
CA HIS A 77 -17.27 -5.73 -6.05
C HIS A 77 -17.10 -5.10 -7.44
N GLU A 78 -18.03 -5.39 -8.33
CA GLU A 78 -18.23 -4.60 -9.55
C GLU A 78 -18.88 -3.24 -9.23
N LEU A 79 -18.91 -2.33 -10.21
CA LEU A 79 -19.73 -1.13 -10.10
C LEU A 79 -21.21 -1.52 -10.00
N PRO A 80 -22.02 -0.76 -9.24
CA PRO A 80 -23.45 -0.98 -9.21
C PRO A 80 -24.05 -0.66 -10.60
N ILE A 81 -24.85 -1.59 -11.12
CA ILE A 81 -25.72 -1.34 -12.27
C ILE A 81 -27.03 -0.76 -11.73
N GLN A 82 -27.47 0.39 -12.24
CA GLN A 82 -28.78 0.94 -11.92
C GLN A 82 -29.85 0.26 -12.77
N LEU A 83 -30.69 -0.55 -12.15
CA LEU A 83 -31.82 -1.21 -12.79
C LEU A 83 -33.11 -0.81 -12.05
N GLY A 84 -34.01 -0.11 -12.74
CA GLY A 84 -35.39 0.16 -12.29
C GLY A 84 -35.60 1.37 -11.38
N ARG A 85 -36.83 1.49 -10.87
CA ARG A 85 -37.27 2.53 -9.93
C ARG A 85 -37.07 2.03 -8.49
N GLY A 86 -36.19 2.69 -7.72
CA GLY A 86 -35.88 2.35 -6.33
C GLY A 86 -34.56 2.95 -5.86
N ARG A 87 -34.17 2.73 -4.59
CA ARG A 87 -32.88 3.20 -4.07
C ARG A 87 -31.73 2.57 -4.87
N PRO A 88 -30.86 3.36 -5.51
CA PRO A 88 -29.74 2.83 -6.27
C PRO A 88 -28.86 1.90 -5.43
N ARG A 89 -28.47 0.76 -6.01
CA ARG A 89 -27.50 -0.14 -5.38
C ARG A 89 -26.18 0.62 -5.18
N ILE A 90 -25.56 0.44 -4.01
CA ILE A 90 -24.30 1.10 -3.67
C ILE A 90 -23.10 0.33 -4.23
N LYS A 91 -23.21 -0.98 -4.42
CA LYS A 91 -22.16 -1.87 -4.93
C LYS A 91 -22.75 -2.92 -5.87
N GLY A 92 -21.95 -3.35 -6.85
CA GLY A 92 -22.31 -4.41 -7.78
C GLY A 92 -22.14 -5.82 -7.21
N ARG A 93 -22.10 -6.79 -8.12
CA ARG A 93 -21.88 -8.21 -7.79
C ARG A 93 -20.57 -8.37 -7.03
N ARG A 94 -20.55 -9.32 -6.09
CA ARG A 94 -19.32 -9.74 -5.40
C ARG A 94 -18.42 -10.51 -6.36
N LEU A 95 -17.18 -10.07 -6.49
CA LEU A 95 -16.13 -10.74 -7.25
C LEU A 95 -15.49 -11.87 -6.42
N PRO A 96 -14.84 -12.86 -7.07
CA PRO A 96 -13.98 -13.82 -6.37
C PRO A 96 -12.92 -13.08 -5.53
N THR A 97 -12.54 -13.68 -4.40
CA THR A 97 -11.40 -13.16 -3.62
C THR A 97 -10.11 -13.28 -4.43
N PRO A 98 -9.08 -12.43 -4.20
CA PRO A 98 -7.78 -12.56 -4.84
C PRO A 98 -7.22 -13.98 -4.79
N ASP A 99 -7.34 -14.63 -3.64
CA ASP A 99 -6.94 -16.03 -3.41
C ASP A 99 -7.69 -17.04 -4.29
N ALA A 100 -9.02 -16.91 -4.39
CA ALA A 100 -9.84 -17.79 -5.20
C ALA A 100 -9.64 -17.55 -6.71
N ALA A 101 -9.38 -16.31 -7.10
CA ALA A 101 -9.03 -15.94 -8.46
C ALA A 101 -7.64 -16.50 -8.84
N ALA A 102 -6.64 -16.31 -7.99
CA ALA A 102 -5.26 -16.77 -8.23
C ALA A 102 -5.18 -18.28 -8.42
N ARG A 103 -5.87 -19.07 -7.57
CA ARG A 103 -5.92 -20.54 -7.71
C ARG A 103 -6.52 -21.06 -9.02
N ARG A 104 -7.34 -20.25 -9.69
CA ARG A 104 -8.00 -20.62 -10.96
C ARG A 104 -7.33 -19.98 -12.17
N ALA A 105 -6.44 -19.02 -11.93
CA ALA A 105 -5.81 -18.25 -12.98
C ALA A 105 -4.63 -19.02 -13.58
N ARG A 106 -4.43 -18.83 -14.90
CA ARG A 106 -3.17 -19.20 -15.53
C ARG A 106 -2.15 -18.10 -15.23
N LEU A 107 -1.08 -18.44 -14.51
CA LEU A 107 -0.04 -17.48 -14.16
C LEU A 107 0.81 -17.11 -15.38
N ARG A 108 1.06 -15.81 -15.55
CA ARG A 108 1.97 -15.26 -16.56
C ARG A 108 3.37 -15.17 -15.97
N LYS A 109 4.32 -15.88 -16.58
CA LYS A 109 5.74 -15.79 -16.21
C LYS A 109 6.33 -14.51 -16.78
N THR A 110 6.99 -13.73 -15.94
CA THR A 110 7.65 -12.49 -16.34
C THR A 110 8.85 -12.22 -15.43
N GLU A 111 9.55 -11.13 -15.71
CA GLU A 111 10.68 -10.67 -14.93
C GLU A 111 10.38 -9.28 -14.38
N VAL A 112 10.67 -9.08 -13.10
CA VAL A 112 10.40 -7.82 -12.38
C VAL A 112 11.67 -7.28 -11.75
N GLY A 113 11.71 -5.95 -11.57
CA GLY A 113 12.80 -5.28 -10.87
C GLY A 113 12.83 -5.70 -9.40
N TRP A 114 14.01 -6.09 -8.94
CA TRP A 114 14.25 -6.62 -7.60
C TRP A 114 15.30 -5.79 -6.84
N TYR A 115 15.61 -6.19 -5.60
CA TYR A 115 16.59 -5.52 -4.76
C TYR A 115 17.96 -5.44 -5.42
N GLY A 116 18.69 -4.36 -5.18
CA GLY A 116 20.04 -4.18 -5.70
C GLY A 116 20.12 -3.94 -7.21
N GLY A 117 19.01 -3.68 -7.90
CA GLY A 117 18.99 -3.53 -9.36
C GLY A 117 19.01 -4.85 -10.11
N GLN A 118 18.82 -5.96 -9.40
CA GLN A 118 18.66 -7.28 -10.00
C GLN A 118 17.26 -7.43 -10.60
N ALA A 119 17.09 -8.45 -11.41
CA ALA A 119 15.82 -8.85 -11.96
C ALA A 119 15.45 -10.24 -11.43
N ARG A 120 14.16 -10.50 -11.22
CA ARG A 120 13.67 -11.76 -10.64
C ARG A 120 12.56 -12.33 -11.49
N LYS A 121 12.67 -13.61 -11.86
CA LYS A 121 11.59 -14.32 -12.56
C LYS A 121 10.48 -14.65 -11.57
N VAL A 122 9.27 -14.24 -11.92
CA VAL A 122 8.05 -14.43 -11.12
C VAL A 122 6.92 -14.92 -12.01
N ALA A 123 5.95 -15.58 -11.41
CA ALA A 123 4.67 -15.89 -12.05
C ALA A 123 3.59 -15.01 -11.42
N LEU A 124 2.82 -14.31 -12.27
CA LEU A 124 1.87 -13.29 -11.86
C LEU A 124 0.46 -13.61 -12.34
N CYS A 125 -0.53 -13.21 -11.56
CA CYS A 125 -1.85 -12.91 -12.08
C CYS A 125 -2.43 -11.70 -11.36
N SER A 126 -3.42 -11.05 -11.97
CA SER A 126 -4.04 -9.87 -11.39
C SER A 126 -5.54 -9.89 -11.54
N GLY A 127 -6.18 -8.98 -10.82
CA GLY A 127 -7.57 -8.66 -11.03
C GLY A 127 -7.89 -7.27 -10.52
N GLU A 128 -9.05 -6.78 -10.92
CA GLU A 128 -9.52 -5.46 -10.54
C GLU A 128 -10.87 -5.55 -9.86
N GLY A 129 -11.16 -4.58 -9.01
CA GLY A 129 -12.48 -4.45 -8.43
C GLY A 129 -12.57 -3.27 -7.49
N TYR A 130 -13.77 -3.08 -6.95
CA TYR A 130 -14.06 -2.01 -6.02
C TYR A 130 -14.13 -2.56 -4.61
N TRP A 131 -13.21 -2.10 -3.76
CA TRP A 131 -13.23 -2.40 -2.35
C TRP A 131 -14.26 -1.51 -1.66
N TYR A 132 -15.26 -2.14 -1.03
CA TYR A 132 -16.37 -1.47 -0.38
C TYR A 132 -16.23 -1.46 1.15
N ARG A 133 -16.56 -0.33 1.78
CA ARG A 133 -16.86 -0.28 3.21
C ARG A 133 -18.11 0.55 3.47
N GLN A 134 -18.99 0.05 4.35
CA GLN A 134 -20.23 0.72 4.70
C GLN A 134 -19.98 2.13 5.24
N GLY A 135 -20.76 3.10 4.77
CA GLY A 135 -20.59 4.52 5.10
C GLY A 135 -19.34 5.19 4.49
N LYS A 136 -18.47 4.43 3.80
CA LYS A 136 -17.23 4.92 3.18
C LYS A 136 -17.18 4.70 1.66
N GLY A 137 -18.16 4.04 1.07
CA GLY A 137 -18.28 3.95 -0.39
C GLY A 137 -17.29 2.96 -1.03
N LEU A 138 -17.00 3.17 -2.31
CA LEU A 138 -16.17 2.31 -3.15
C LEU A 138 -14.81 2.94 -3.42
N VAL A 139 -13.78 2.11 -3.45
CA VAL A 139 -12.42 2.46 -3.90
C VAL A 139 -12.01 1.44 -4.93
N TRP A 140 -11.65 1.88 -6.14
CA TRP A 140 -11.08 0.99 -7.14
C TRP A 140 -9.69 0.51 -6.67
N VAL A 141 -9.42 -0.77 -6.85
CA VAL A 141 -8.12 -1.39 -6.61
C VAL A 141 -7.80 -2.38 -7.72
N ARG A 142 -6.52 -2.45 -8.09
CA ARG A 142 -5.94 -3.58 -8.82
C ARG A 142 -5.09 -4.37 -7.85
N TRP A 143 -5.35 -5.67 -7.73
CA TRP A 143 -4.52 -6.57 -6.95
C TRP A 143 -3.66 -7.42 -7.88
N VAL A 144 -2.48 -7.78 -7.41
CA VAL A 144 -1.51 -8.62 -8.12
C VAL A 144 -1.09 -9.73 -7.17
N TYR A 145 -1.26 -10.97 -7.60
CA TYR A 145 -0.65 -12.15 -6.99
C TYR A 145 0.72 -12.37 -7.63
N VAL A 146 1.69 -12.71 -6.79
CA VAL A 146 3.07 -12.98 -7.18
C VAL A 146 3.51 -14.28 -6.57
N GLU A 147 4.06 -15.15 -7.40
CA GLU A 147 4.78 -16.34 -7.01
C GLU A 147 6.23 -16.23 -7.48
N ASP A 148 7.16 -16.34 -6.54
CA ASP A 148 8.59 -16.35 -6.82
C ASP A 148 9.01 -17.70 -7.42
N MET A 149 9.65 -17.67 -8.59
CA MET A 149 9.98 -18.89 -9.35
C MET A 149 11.41 -19.40 -9.13
N ILE A 150 12.28 -18.60 -8.48
CA ILE A 150 13.71 -18.90 -8.36
C ILE A 150 14.13 -19.10 -6.90
N GLY A 151 13.47 -18.45 -5.95
CA GLY A 151 13.91 -18.46 -4.55
C GLY A 151 12.96 -19.16 -3.60
N THR A 152 12.22 -18.37 -2.83
CA THR A 152 11.48 -18.84 -1.65
C THR A 152 10.13 -19.47 -1.98
N HIS A 153 9.69 -19.39 -3.24
CA HIS A 153 8.34 -19.77 -3.66
C HIS A 153 7.23 -19.14 -2.81
N ARG A 154 7.50 -17.96 -2.24
CA ARG A 154 6.54 -17.25 -1.41
C ARG A 154 5.47 -16.63 -2.30
N GLU A 155 4.24 -16.91 -1.92
CA GLU A 155 3.04 -16.29 -2.46
C GLU A 155 2.81 -14.95 -1.78
N GLU A 156 2.77 -13.88 -2.56
CA GLU A 156 2.47 -12.54 -2.07
C GLU A 156 1.35 -11.90 -2.87
N PHE A 157 0.54 -11.10 -2.17
CA PHE A 157 -0.49 -10.29 -2.80
C PHE A 157 -0.15 -8.83 -2.57
N PHE A 158 -0.25 -8.04 -3.63
CA PHE A 158 -0.11 -6.58 -3.62
C PHE A 158 -1.39 -5.94 -4.14
N PHE A 159 -1.59 -4.67 -3.82
CA PHE A 159 -2.61 -3.87 -4.47
C PHE A 159 -2.12 -2.46 -4.76
N THR A 160 -2.77 -1.84 -5.74
CA THR A 160 -2.65 -0.42 -6.03
C THR A 160 -4.01 0.25 -6.16
N THR A 161 -4.05 1.56 -5.92
CA THR A 161 -5.18 2.44 -6.26
C THR A 161 -4.95 3.24 -7.55
N ASP A 162 -3.85 3.02 -8.27
CA ASP A 162 -3.58 3.65 -9.55
C ASP A 162 -3.88 2.72 -10.73
N LYS A 163 -4.69 3.20 -11.68
CA LYS A 163 -5.08 2.46 -12.88
C LYS A 163 -3.97 2.37 -13.92
N SER A 164 -3.00 3.28 -13.87
CA SER A 164 -1.92 3.32 -14.87
C SER A 164 -0.81 2.33 -14.60
N LEU A 165 -0.66 1.83 -13.36
CA LEU A 165 0.46 0.97 -13.00
C LEU A 165 0.27 -0.46 -13.49
N THR A 166 1.23 -0.98 -14.24
CA THR A 166 1.25 -2.38 -14.69
C THR A 166 1.53 -3.33 -13.53
N GLU A 167 1.29 -4.62 -13.74
CA GLU A 167 1.52 -5.66 -12.74
C GLU A 167 3.00 -5.68 -12.32
N GLU A 168 3.90 -5.65 -13.31
CA GLU A 168 5.34 -5.63 -13.12
C GLU A 168 5.82 -4.38 -12.39
N GLU A 169 5.23 -3.21 -12.69
CA GLU A 169 5.52 -1.96 -12.00
C GLU A 169 5.08 -2.02 -10.54
N ILE A 170 3.90 -2.59 -10.23
CA ILE A 170 3.42 -2.74 -8.85
C ILE A 170 4.41 -3.58 -8.04
N VAL A 171 4.83 -4.72 -8.57
CA VAL A 171 5.81 -5.59 -7.90
C VAL A 171 7.16 -4.89 -7.75
N SER A 172 7.66 -4.27 -8.81
CA SER A 172 8.94 -3.56 -8.81
C SER A 172 8.93 -2.32 -7.91
N LEU A 173 7.79 -1.66 -7.75
CA LEU A 173 7.62 -0.54 -6.81
C LEU A 173 7.66 -1.06 -5.38
N TYR A 174 6.97 -2.17 -5.09
CA TYR A 174 6.98 -2.74 -3.75
C TYR A 174 8.39 -3.21 -3.33
N THR A 175 9.20 -3.76 -4.25
CA THR A 175 10.60 -4.11 -3.96
C THR A 175 11.48 -2.86 -3.72
N ARG A 176 11.11 -1.69 -4.22
CA ARG A 176 11.79 -0.43 -3.87
C ARG A 176 11.50 0.05 -2.45
N ARG A 177 10.68 -0.66 -1.66
CA ARG A 177 10.45 -0.35 -0.24
C ARG A 177 11.65 -0.66 0.64
N TRP A 178 12.44 -1.70 0.35
CA TRP A 178 13.49 -2.19 1.25
C TRP A 178 14.53 -1.16 1.72
N PRO A 179 14.94 -0.17 0.91
CA PRO A 179 15.77 0.93 1.40
C PRO A 179 15.21 1.66 2.63
N ILE A 180 13.88 1.63 2.89
CA ILE A 180 13.31 2.21 4.10
C ILE A 180 13.70 1.42 5.36
N GLU A 181 13.85 0.10 5.27
CA GLU A 181 14.25 -0.74 6.41
C GLU A 181 15.72 -0.50 6.75
N VAL A 182 16.57 -0.37 5.72
CA VAL A 182 17.97 0.05 5.85
C VAL A 182 18.03 1.45 6.46
N MET A 183 17.24 2.41 5.95
CA MET A 183 17.18 3.76 6.51
C MET A 183 16.73 3.76 7.98
N PHE A 184 15.76 2.95 8.38
CA PHE A 184 15.37 2.84 9.79
C PHE A 184 16.51 2.28 10.66
N GLN A 185 17.26 1.31 10.15
CA GLN A 185 18.44 0.79 10.86
C GLN A 185 19.55 1.84 10.96
N GLU A 186 19.90 2.49 9.85
CA GLU A 186 20.92 3.55 9.80
C GLU A 186 20.55 4.76 10.65
N THR A 187 19.30 5.23 10.59
CA THR A 187 18.81 6.36 11.40
C THR A 187 18.85 6.02 12.89
N ARG A 188 18.53 4.78 13.28
CA ARG A 188 18.67 4.35 14.68
C ARG A 188 20.13 4.31 15.14
N GLN A 189 21.02 3.82 14.29
CA GLN A 189 22.45 3.68 14.61
C GLN A 189 23.21 5.02 14.57
N GLN A 190 22.96 5.86 13.57
CA GLN A 190 23.70 7.09 13.32
C GLN A 190 23.08 8.33 13.98
N LEU A 191 21.74 8.41 14.04
CA LEU A 191 21.04 9.57 14.62
C LEU A 191 20.57 9.33 16.06
N GLY A 192 20.78 8.14 16.62
CA GLY A 192 20.48 7.85 18.03
C GLY A 192 19.01 7.98 18.41
N LEU A 193 18.07 7.92 17.45
CA LEU A 193 16.64 8.15 17.70
C LEU A 193 15.98 7.15 18.66
N ASN A 194 16.65 6.03 18.95
CA ASN A 194 16.18 5.06 19.95
C ASN A 194 16.68 5.36 21.37
N ASP A 195 17.62 6.28 21.56
CA ASP A 195 18.20 6.64 22.86
C ASP A 195 18.29 8.17 23.05
N PRO A 196 17.15 8.90 23.03
CA PRO A 196 17.15 10.31 23.35
C PRO A 196 17.43 10.50 24.85
N ARG A 197 18.64 10.96 25.21
CA ARG A 197 19.03 11.33 26.59
C ARG A 197 18.41 12.65 27.06
N GLN A 198 17.21 12.98 26.61
CA GLN A 198 16.57 14.26 26.89
C GLN A 198 15.64 14.13 28.10
N TRP A 199 15.79 15.02 29.08
CA TRP A 199 15.12 14.94 30.39
C TRP A 199 13.77 15.68 30.42
N LYS A 200 13.36 16.31 29.31
CA LYS A 200 12.11 17.07 29.21
C LYS A 200 11.20 16.45 28.16
N LYS A 201 9.93 16.21 28.54
CA LYS A 201 8.89 15.63 27.67
C LYS A 201 8.61 16.47 26.40
N ALA A 202 8.94 17.76 26.41
CA ALA A 202 8.79 18.65 25.24
C ALA A 202 9.92 18.54 24.21
N SER A 203 11.03 17.88 24.56
CA SER A 203 12.22 17.73 23.73
C SER A 203 12.25 16.40 22.95
N VAL A 204 11.15 15.63 23.00
CA VAL A 204 10.96 14.32 22.35
C VAL A 204 9.68 14.32 21.49
#